data_AF-A0A1V5V432-F1
#
_entry.id   AF-A0A1V5V432-F1
#
_cell.length_a   1.000
_cell.length_b   1.000
_cell.length_c   1.000
_cell.angle_alpha   90.00
_cell.angle_beta   90.00
_cell.angle_gamma   90.00
#
_symmetry.space_group_name_H-M   'P 1'
#
loop_
_entity.id
_entity.type
_entity.pdbx_description
1 polymer ?
#
loop_
_entity_poly.entity_id
_entity_poly.type
_entity_poly.pdbx_seq_one_letter_code
_entity_poly.pdbx_strand_id
1 'polypeptide(L)'
;MDLFNLAILACYVAPLFFVVRMAGKARENYDRLPDKIPVHFDLKGNADRWAKKSPLSVYWPAALTAAINASMFAFYYFYPDGKSGPGREMSAALAALNLALCFLFYRVSDATINYAMGKAKNVWPYIWLPLAAVIAASFLPAAAGVMPGKTYVEESFFCAKVDERNNPYGIRDAFTASDATVAIFIKWRNLRGNSVLRYEWFNPDGELDAEGKYTFGGKRLRKEAVTWWMIPIKGEPREESTGVWKTIVYLDDSPVLEKEFTLLDTENELSKK
;
A
#
# COMPACT_ATOMS: atom_id res chain seq x y z
N MET A 1 2.06 -25.40 -3.28
CA MET A 1 1.97 -24.23 -2.38
C MET A 1 3.37 -23.96 -1.86
N ASP A 2 3.91 -22.74 -2.05
CA ASP A 2 5.25 -22.40 -1.58
C ASP A 2 5.27 -22.22 -0.04
N LEU A 3 6.48 -22.19 0.55
CA LEU A 3 6.67 -22.04 2.00
C LEU A 3 6.03 -20.74 2.53
N PHE A 4 5.99 -19.70 1.70
CA PHE A 4 5.42 -18.41 2.05
C PHE A 4 3.90 -18.49 2.21
N ASN A 5 3.19 -19.08 1.25
CA ASN A 5 1.75 -19.30 1.34
C ASN A 5 1.40 -20.27 2.47
N LEU A 6 2.26 -21.26 2.76
CA LEU A 6 2.09 -22.12 3.93
C LEU A 6 2.19 -21.32 5.24
N ALA A 7 3.12 -20.36 5.33
CA ALA A 7 3.26 -19.48 6.50
C ALA A 7 2.03 -18.57 6.66
N ILE A 8 1.50 -17.99 5.57
CA ILE A 8 0.25 -17.23 5.62
C ILE A 8 -0.90 -18.11 6.11
N LEU A 9 -1.04 -19.31 5.56
CA LEU A 9 -2.10 -20.24 5.97
C LEU A 9 -1.97 -20.61 7.46
N ALA A 10 -0.74 -20.84 7.95
CA ALA A 10 -0.50 -21.09 9.36
C ALA A 10 -0.97 -19.93 10.25
N CYS A 11 -0.80 -18.67 9.80
CA CYS A 11 -1.32 -17.48 10.47
C CYS A 11 -2.87 -17.39 10.51
N TYR A 12 -3.59 -18.19 9.70
CA TYR A 12 -5.05 -18.32 9.79
C TYR A 12 -5.50 -19.52 10.64
N VAL A 13 -4.69 -20.58 10.69
CA VAL A 13 -4.97 -21.77 11.49
C VAL A 13 -4.63 -21.55 12.97
N ALA A 14 -3.48 -20.94 13.28
CA ALA A 14 -3.04 -20.69 14.65
C ALA A 14 -4.06 -19.87 15.48
N PRO A 15 -4.74 -18.85 14.95
CA PRO A 15 -5.84 -18.18 15.64
C PRO A 15 -6.99 -19.10 16.11
N LEU A 16 -7.29 -20.18 15.38
CA LEU A 16 -8.33 -21.13 15.78
C LEU A 16 -7.94 -21.85 17.08
N PHE A 17 -6.66 -22.10 17.30
CA PHE A 17 -6.18 -22.63 18.58
C PHE A 17 -6.48 -21.67 19.74
N PHE A 18 -6.29 -20.36 19.54
CA PHE A 18 -6.64 -19.37 20.57
C PHE A 18 -8.14 -19.35 20.86
N VAL A 19 -9.00 -19.44 19.83
CA VAL A 19 -10.46 -19.54 20.00
C VAL A 19 -10.83 -20.75 20.85
N VAL A 20 -10.33 -21.94 20.50
CA VAL A 20 -10.61 -23.18 21.24
C VAL A 20 -10.09 -23.07 22.67
N ARG A 21 -8.88 -22.54 22.87
CA ARG A 21 -8.29 -22.40 24.20
C ARG A 21 -9.05 -21.41 25.09
N MET A 22 -9.50 -20.28 24.53
CA MET A 22 -10.36 -19.31 25.24
C MET A 22 -11.68 -19.95 25.65
N ALA A 23 -12.38 -20.59 24.73
CA ALA A 23 -13.67 -21.24 25.01
C ALA A 23 -13.52 -22.37 26.05
N GLY A 24 -12.47 -23.18 25.94
CA GLY A 24 -12.15 -24.22 26.92
C GLY A 24 -11.90 -23.63 28.30
N LYS A 25 -11.07 -22.58 28.41
CA LYS A 25 -10.78 -21.92 29.70
C LYS A 25 -12.01 -21.27 30.31
N ALA A 26 -12.83 -20.61 29.49
CA ALA A 26 -14.12 -20.06 29.91
C ALA A 26 -15.02 -21.16 30.49
N ARG A 27 -15.15 -22.29 29.79
CA ARG A 27 -15.94 -23.45 30.24
C ARG A 27 -15.43 -24.05 31.54
N GLU A 28 -14.13 -24.28 31.66
CA GLU A 28 -13.48 -24.84 32.86
C GLU A 28 -13.70 -24.00 34.12
N ASN A 29 -13.90 -22.68 33.97
CA ASN A 29 -14.00 -21.75 35.10
C ASN A 29 -15.41 -21.17 35.28
N TYR A 30 -16.34 -21.38 34.35
CA TYR A 30 -17.63 -20.68 34.30
C TYR A 30 -18.42 -20.77 35.62
N ASP A 31 -18.50 -21.98 36.20
CA ASP A 31 -19.24 -22.22 37.44
C ASP A 31 -18.55 -21.62 38.66
N ARG A 32 -17.22 -21.44 38.59
CA ARG A 32 -16.38 -20.86 39.66
C ARG A 32 -16.28 -19.34 39.59
N LEU A 33 -16.70 -18.73 38.49
CA LEU A 33 -16.68 -17.28 38.35
C LEU A 33 -17.74 -16.63 39.28
N PRO A 34 -17.44 -15.48 39.89
CA PRO A 34 -18.40 -14.72 40.67
C PRO A 34 -19.57 -14.20 39.83
N ASP A 35 -20.63 -13.72 40.48
CA ASP A 35 -21.82 -13.17 39.82
C ASP A 35 -21.55 -11.93 38.97
N LYS A 36 -20.45 -11.22 39.25
CA LYS A 36 -19.99 -10.07 38.47
C LYS A 36 -18.57 -10.30 37.98
N ILE A 37 -18.34 -10.06 36.69
CA ILE A 37 -17.03 -10.16 36.06
C ILE A 37 -16.60 -8.81 35.48
N PRO A 38 -15.30 -8.50 35.41
CA PRO A 38 -14.85 -7.25 34.85
C PRO A 38 -15.04 -7.24 33.33
N VAL A 39 -15.52 -6.11 32.81
CA VAL A 39 -15.75 -5.90 31.36
C VAL A 39 -14.98 -4.72 30.80
N HIS A 40 -14.36 -3.93 31.68
CA HIS A 40 -13.48 -2.83 31.31
C HIS A 40 -12.37 -2.72 32.37
N PHE A 41 -11.22 -2.22 31.95
CA PHE A 41 -10.07 -1.95 32.80
C PHE A 41 -9.57 -0.53 32.53
N ASP A 42 -9.19 0.18 33.59
CA ASP A 42 -8.58 1.50 33.48
C ASP A 42 -7.16 1.41 32.86
N LEU A 43 -6.54 2.56 32.58
CA LEU A 43 -5.16 2.61 32.05
C LEU A 43 -4.12 2.06 33.04
N LYS A 44 -4.47 1.94 34.33
CA LYS A 44 -3.61 1.33 35.34
C LYS A 44 -3.77 -0.20 35.37
N GLY A 45 -4.70 -0.77 34.60
CA GLY A 45 -4.96 -2.20 34.53
C GLY A 45 -5.85 -2.73 35.65
N ASN A 46 -6.61 -1.87 36.34
CA ASN A 46 -7.59 -2.24 37.35
C ASN A 46 -8.98 -2.31 36.74
N ALA A 47 -9.83 -3.22 37.23
CA ALA A 47 -11.21 -3.27 36.79
C ALA A 47 -12.00 -2.07 37.31
N ASP A 48 -12.59 -1.29 36.40
CA ASP A 48 -13.39 -0.10 36.70
C ASP A 48 -14.87 -0.26 36.25
N ARG A 49 -15.19 -1.29 35.45
CA ARG A 49 -16.57 -1.68 35.13
C ARG A 49 -16.78 -3.18 35.19
N TRP A 50 -17.98 -3.55 35.64
CA TRP A 50 -18.37 -4.92 35.91
C TRP A 50 -19.73 -5.22 35.28
N ALA A 51 -19.91 -6.46 34.78
CA ALA A 51 -21.19 -6.94 34.26
C ALA A 51 -21.59 -8.24 34.96
N LYS A 52 -22.90 -8.54 34.92
CA LYS A 52 -23.42 -9.81 35.42
C LYS A 52 -22.81 -10.98 34.63
N LYS A 53 -22.46 -12.07 35.32
CA LYS A 53 -22.02 -13.31 34.71
C LYS A 53 -23.13 -13.86 33.80
N SER A 54 -22.76 -14.16 32.57
CA SER A 54 -23.62 -14.75 31.55
C SER A 54 -22.74 -15.46 30.51
N PRO A 55 -23.29 -16.36 29.69
CA PRO A 55 -22.53 -16.95 28.60
C PRO A 55 -21.98 -15.86 27.66
N LEU A 56 -22.77 -14.84 27.34
CA LEU A 56 -22.31 -13.74 26.49
C LEU A 56 -21.11 -13.00 27.12
N SER A 57 -21.22 -12.59 28.39
CA SER A 57 -20.17 -11.81 29.05
C SER A 57 -18.86 -12.59 29.26
N VAL A 58 -18.89 -13.92 29.30
CA VAL A 58 -17.69 -14.76 29.43
C VAL A 58 -17.12 -15.21 28.08
N TYR A 59 -17.98 -15.58 27.11
CA TYR A 59 -17.56 -16.18 25.84
C TYR A 59 -17.44 -15.19 24.68
N TRP A 60 -17.87 -13.93 24.82
CA TRP A 60 -17.78 -12.96 23.73
C TRP A 60 -16.35 -12.78 23.16
N PRO A 61 -15.23 -12.85 23.92
CA PRO A 61 -13.91 -12.69 23.31
C PRO A 61 -13.59 -13.84 22.35
N ALA A 62 -13.98 -15.07 22.70
CA ALA A 62 -13.81 -16.23 21.84
C ALA A 62 -14.67 -16.11 20.58
N ALA A 63 -15.93 -15.70 20.72
CA ALA A 63 -16.85 -15.50 19.60
C ALA A 63 -16.38 -14.39 18.65
N LEU A 64 -15.95 -13.24 19.18
CA LEU A 64 -15.41 -12.13 18.40
C LEU A 64 -14.14 -12.55 17.65
N THR A 65 -13.23 -13.26 18.33
CA THR A 65 -11.99 -13.75 17.71
C THR A 65 -12.28 -14.73 16.58
N ALA A 66 -13.25 -15.63 16.76
CA ALA A 66 -13.69 -16.54 15.71
C ALA A 66 -14.25 -15.79 14.50
N ALA A 67 -15.09 -14.76 14.74
CA ALA A 67 -15.66 -13.94 13.68
C ALA A 67 -14.61 -13.14 12.90
N ILE A 68 -13.64 -12.53 13.61
CA ILE A 68 -12.52 -11.81 12.98
C ILE A 68 -11.70 -12.79 12.13
N ASN A 69 -11.33 -13.95 12.67
CA ASN A 69 -10.54 -14.92 11.93
C ASN A 69 -11.27 -15.45 10.69
N ALA A 70 -12.56 -15.77 10.81
CA ALA A 70 -13.39 -16.19 9.67
C ALA A 70 -13.48 -15.10 8.59
N SER A 71 -13.64 -13.85 8.99
CA SER A 71 -13.68 -12.70 8.08
C SER A 71 -12.35 -12.51 7.35
N MET A 72 -11.23 -12.62 8.05
CA MET A 72 -9.89 -12.48 7.47
C MET A 72 -9.54 -13.67 6.55
N PHE A 73 -9.95 -14.89 6.91
CA PHE A 73 -9.80 -16.06 6.06
C PHE A 73 -10.63 -15.93 4.77
N ALA A 74 -11.89 -15.47 4.89
CA ALA A 74 -12.73 -15.19 3.73
C ALA A 74 -12.11 -14.13 2.82
N PHE A 75 -11.58 -13.04 3.39
CA PHE A 75 -10.87 -12.01 2.62
C PHE A 75 -9.69 -12.60 1.84
N TYR A 76 -8.85 -13.42 2.48
CA TYR A 76 -7.72 -14.08 1.80
C TYR A 76 -8.17 -15.06 0.70
N TYR A 77 -9.22 -15.83 0.95
CA TYR A 77 -9.67 -16.85 0.01
C TYR A 77 -10.38 -16.25 -1.22
N PHE A 78 -11.24 -15.25 -0.99
CA PHE A 78 -12.09 -14.65 -2.02
C PHE A 78 -11.47 -13.44 -2.73
N TYR A 79 -10.28 -12.98 -2.33
CA TYR A 79 -9.58 -11.86 -2.98
C TYR A 79 -8.37 -12.38 -3.80
N PRO A 80 -8.52 -12.61 -5.13
CA PRO A 80 -7.52 -13.31 -5.95
C PRO A 80 -6.16 -12.60 -6.00
N ASP A 81 -6.19 -11.27 -5.97
CA ASP A 81 -5.00 -10.41 -5.98
C ASP A 81 -4.10 -10.69 -4.75
N GLY A 82 -4.64 -11.28 -3.68
CA GLY A 82 -3.90 -11.68 -2.48
C GLY A 82 -2.88 -12.80 -2.68
N LYS A 83 -2.89 -13.48 -3.83
CA LYS A 83 -2.05 -14.67 -4.09
C LYS A 83 -0.74 -14.37 -4.83
N SER A 84 -0.53 -13.15 -5.33
CA SER A 84 0.67 -12.76 -6.08
C SER A 84 1.02 -11.28 -5.94
N GLY A 85 2.29 -10.94 -6.18
CA GLY A 85 2.76 -9.55 -6.21
C GLY A 85 2.48 -8.78 -4.90
N PRO A 86 2.15 -7.48 -4.97
CA PRO A 86 1.87 -6.65 -3.79
C PRO A 86 0.71 -7.14 -2.92
N GLY A 87 -0.28 -7.83 -3.49
CA GLY A 87 -1.39 -8.38 -2.72
C GLY A 87 -0.97 -9.57 -1.84
N ARG A 88 0.10 -10.28 -2.21
CA ARG A 88 0.69 -11.35 -1.40
C ARG A 88 1.32 -10.82 -0.11
N GLU A 89 2.01 -9.70 -0.19
CA GLU A 89 2.61 -9.03 0.98
C GLU A 89 1.53 -8.44 1.89
N MET A 90 0.48 -7.86 1.31
CA MET A 90 -0.69 -7.41 2.06
C MET A 90 -1.35 -8.53 2.83
N SER A 91 -1.54 -9.68 2.18
CA SER A 91 -2.14 -10.85 2.81
C SER A 91 -1.30 -11.35 3.98
N ALA A 92 0.03 -11.35 3.85
CA ALA A 92 0.93 -11.68 4.96
C ALA A 92 0.83 -10.67 6.12
N ALA A 93 0.80 -9.36 5.82
CA ALA A 93 0.66 -8.32 6.82
C ALA A 93 -0.68 -8.41 7.58
N LEU A 94 -1.78 -8.62 6.86
CA LEU A 94 -3.11 -8.82 7.45
C LEU A 94 -3.19 -10.12 8.26
N ALA A 95 -2.57 -11.21 7.79
CA ALA A 95 -2.52 -12.47 8.53
C ALA A 95 -1.71 -12.32 9.84
N ALA A 96 -0.60 -11.59 9.82
CA ALA A 96 0.19 -11.28 11.02
C ALA A 96 -0.60 -10.41 12.02
N LEU A 97 -1.31 -9.38 11.54
CA LEU A 97 -2.18 -8.54 12.36
C LEU A 97 -3.32 -9.36 12.98
N ASN A 98 -3.96 -10.24 12.21
CA ASN A 98 -4.99 -11.15 12.69
C ASN A 98 -4.46 -12.05 13.81
N LEU A 99 -3.29 -12.66 13.63
CA LEU A 99 -2.64 -13.48 14.65
C LEU A 99 -2.36 -12.68 15.93
N ALA A 100 -1.82 -11.47 15.82
CA ALA A 100 -1.53 -10.60 16.96
C ALA A 100 -2.80 -10.19 17.71
N LEU A 101 -3.89 -9.84 17.00
CA LEU A 101 -5.18 -9.52 17.60
C LEU A 101 -5.76 -10.73 18.34
N CYS A 102 -5.71 -11.92 17.74
CA CYS A 102 -6.20 -13.15 18.37
C CYS A 102 -5.39 -13.50 19.63
N PHE A 103 -4.07 -13.30 19.60
CA PHE A 103 -3.21 -13.44 20.77
C PHE A 103 -3.58 -12.44 21.88
N LEU A 104 -3.82 -11.18 21.53
CA LEU A 104 -4.29 -10.15 22.46
C LEU A 104 -5.62 -10.54 23.11
N PHE A 105 -6.64 -10.92 22.34
CA PHE A 105 -7.94 -11.31 22.88
C PHE A 105 -7.85 -12.55 23.78
N TYR A 106 -7.01 -13.52 23.43
CA TYR A 106 -6.72 -14.66 24.29
C TYR A 106 -6.18 -14.23 25.65
N ARG A 107 -5.18 -13.34 25.66
CA ARG A 107 -4.58 -12.86 26.89
C ARG A 107 -5.50 -11.95 27.71
N VAL A 108 -6.33 -11.13 27.07
CA VAL A 108 -7.39 -10.35 27.73
C VAL A 108 -8.41 -11.27 28.39
N SER A 109 -8.89 -12.30 27.68
CA SER A 109 -9.82 -13.28 28.23
C SER A 109 -9.24 -14.01 29.45
N ASP A 110 -7.97 -14.43 29.37
CA ASP A 110 -7.25 -15.03 30.49
C ASP A 110 -7.13 -14.07 31.69
N ALA A 111 -6.76 -12.81 31.43
CA ALA A 111 -6.64 -11.78 32.45
C ALA A 111 -7.99 -11.54 33.15
N THR A 112 -9.08 -11.42 32.40
CA THR A 112 -10.45 -11.24 32.93
C THR A 112 -10.85 -12.39 33.85
N ILE A 113 -10.62 -13.64 33.44
CA ILE A 113 -10.95 -14.81 34.27
C ILE A 113 -10.11 -14.81 35.56
N ASN A 114 -8.79 -14.62 35.46
CA ASN A 114 -7.93 -14.64 36.65
C ASN A 114 -8.20 -13.46 37.59
N TYR A 115 -8.53 -12.29 37.04
CA TYR A 115 -8.93 -11.12 37.83
C TYR A 115 -10.24 -11.38 38.57
N ALA A 116 -11.26 -11.90 37.87
CA ALA A 116 -12.55 -12.24 38.47
C ALA A 116 -12.42 -13.29 39.58
N MET A 117 -11.50 -14.24 39.44
CA MET A 117 -11.21 -15.25 40.46
C MET A 117 -10.31 -14.73 41.61
N GLY A 118 -9.91 -13.45 41.61
CA GLY A 118 -9.00 -12.89 42.60
C GLY A 118 -7.55 -13.38 42.49
N LYS A 119 -7.20 -14.11 41.43
CA LYS A 119 -5.84 -14.62 41.16
C LYS A 119 -4.92 -13.55 40.59
N ALA A 120 -5.49 -12.53 39.96
CA ALA A 120 -4.76 -11.38 39.44
C ALA A 120 -5.34 -10.09 40.04
N LYS A 121 -4.45 -9.14 40.37
CA LYS A 121 -4.84 -7.79 40.81
C LYS A 121 -4.72 -6.75 39.70
N ASN A 122 -4.08 -7.11 38.60
CA ASN A 122 -3.76 -6.21 37.49
C ASN A 122 -3.67 -6.99 36.17
N VAL A 123 -4.14 -6.41 35.08
CA VAL A 123 -4.16 -7.07 33.76
C VAL A 123 -2.94 -6.79 32.88
N TRP A 124 -2.13 -5.77 33.17
CA TRP A 124 -0.98 -5.41 32.35
C TRP A 124 0.02 -6.55 32.08
N PRO A 125 0.38 -7.40 33.07
CA PRO A 125 1.27 -8.55 32.83
C PRO A 125 0.77 -9.52 31.76
N TYR A 126 -0.54 -9.52 31.47
CA TYR A 126 -1.15 -10.32 30.43
C TYR A 126 -1.13 -9.63 29.06
N ILE A 127 -1.29 -8.31 29.04
CA ILE A 127 -1.67 -7.54 27.86
C ILE A 127 -0.49 -6.86 27.16
N TRP A 128 0.55 -6.42 27.88
CA TRP A 128 1.57 -5.53 27.31
C TRP A 128 2.29 -6.12 26.08
N LEU A 129 2.68 -7.40 26.14
CA LEU A 129 3.39 -8.07 25.05
C LEU A 129 2.48 -8.28 23.83
N PRO A 130 1.26 -8.84 23.95
CA PRO A 130 0.33 -8.90 22.84
C PRO A 130 -0.03 -7.54 22.25
N LEU A 131 -0.18 -6.51 23.08
CA LEU A 131 -0.45 -5.16 22.63
C LEU A 131 0.70 -4.61 21.79
N ALA A 132 1.95 -4.80 22.24
CA ALA A 132 3.13 -4.45 21.47
C ALA A 132 3.17 -5.20 20.13
N ALA A 133 2.79 -6.48 20.10
CA ALA A 133 2.69 -7.26 18.87
C ALA A 133 1.63 -6.70 17.90
N VAL A 134 0.46 -6.27 18.39
CA VAL A 134 -0.58 -5.63 17.57
C VAL A 134 -0.08 -4.31 17.00
N ILE A 135 0.58 -3.47 17.82
CA ILE A 135 1.16 -2.20 17.37
C ILE A 135 2.18 -2.46 16.27
N ALA A 136 3.15 -3.36 16.50
CA ALA A 136 4.15 -3.71 15.50
C ALA A 136 3.52 -4.26 14.20
N ALA A 137 2.55 -5.16 14.31
CA ALA A 137 1.86 -5.75 13.16
C ALA A 137 1.04 -4.72 12.36
N SER A 138 0.51 -3.68 13.02
CA SER A 138 -0.27 -2.62 12.38
C SER A 138 0.54 -1.76 11.40
N PHE A 139 1.87 -1.74 11.53
CA PHE A 139 2.77 -1.04 10.60
C PHE A 139 3.21 -1.90 9.41
N LEU A 140 3.00 -3.22 9.45
CA LEU A 140 3.39 -4.12 8.36
C LEU A 140 2.73 -3.78 7.02
N PRO A 141 1.43 -3.41 6.93
CA PRO A 141 0.82 -3.00 5.66
C PRO A 141 1.52 -1.79 5.02
N ALA A 142 2.00 -0.84 5.84
CA ALA A 142 2.74 0.32 5.35
C ALA A 142 4.16 -0.07 4.90
N ALA A 143 4.85 -0.92 5.66
CA ALA A 143 6.18 -1.42 5.32
C ALA A 143 6.18 -2.29 4.05
N ALA A 144 5.11 -3.05 3.81
CA ALA A 144 4.89 -3.82 2.59
C ALA A 144 4.52 -2.94 1.37
N GLY A 145 4.57 -1.60 1.48
CA GLY A 145 4.27 -0.70 0.39
C GLY A 145 2.81 -0.73 -0.08
N VAL A 146 1.90 -1.32 0.70
CA VAL A 146 0.48 -1.55 0.34
C VAL A 146 -0.48 -0.47 0.86
N MET A 147 0.06 0.71 1.19
CA MET A 147 -0.74 1.92 0.96
C MET A 147 -1.12 1.96 -0.53
N PRO A 148 -2.26 2.59 -0.93
CA PRO A 148 -2.63 2.75 -2.35
C PRO A 148 -1.37 3.11 -3.13
N GLY A 149 -0.98 2.18 -4.02
CA GLY A 149 0.42 1.91 -4.34
C GLY A 149 1.19 3.20 -4.59
N LYS A 150 2.47 3.24 -4.19
CA LYS A 150 3.31 4.39 -4.50
C LYS A 150 3.13 4.70 -5.99
N THR A 151 2.84 5.95 -6.34
CA THR A 151 2.80 6.34 -7.76
C THR A 151 4.18 6.07 -8.33
N TYR A 152 4.26 5.37 -9.46
CA TYR A 152 5.52 5.18 -10.19
C TYR A 152 5.30 5.22 -11.69
N VAL A 153 6.38 5.51 -12.42
CA VAL A 153 6.44 5.43 -13.87
C VAL A 153 6.64 3.96 -14.26
N GLU A 154 5.67 3.39 -14.96
CA GLU A 154 5.74 2.02 -15.49
C GLU A 154 6.57 1.99 -16.78
N GLU A 155 6.29 2.92 -17.69
CA GLU A 155 6.97 3.06 -18.97
C GLU A 155 7.17 4.54 -19.30
N SER A 156 8.30 4.86 -19.92
CA SER A 156 8.51 6.18 -20.53
C SER A 156 9.37 6.09 -21.76
N PHE A 157 9.07 6.87 -22.79
CA PHE A 157 9.87 6.96 -24.01
C PHE A 157 9.52 8.23 -24.79
N PHE A 158 10.44 8.68 -25.63
CA PHE A 158 10.17 9.76 -26.57
C PHE A 158 9.50 9.21 -27.83
N CYS A 159 8.66 10.02 -28.46
CA CYS A 159 8.00 9.69 -29.72
C CYS A 159 7.74 10.95 -30.55
N ALA A 160 7.60 10.79 -31.86
CA ALA A 160 7.36 11.91 -32.77
C ALA A 160 5.95 12.49 -32.63
N LYS A 161 4.96 11.67 -32.27
CA LYS A 161 3.55 12.08 -32.18
C LYS A 161 2.77 11.20 -31.20
N VAL A 162 1.74 11.78 -30.58
CA VAL A 162 0.69 11.04 -29.86
C VAL A 162 -0.66 11.27 -30.55
N ASP A 163 -1.45 10.22 -30.78
CA ASP A 163 -2.79 10.35 -31.38
C ASP A 163 -3.88 10.74 -30.37
N GLU A 164 -5.09 11.00 -30.86
CA GLU A 164 -6.26 11.37 -30.04
C GLU A 164 -6.67 10.29 -29.01
N ARG A 165 -6.21 9.05 -29.19
CA ARG A 165 -6.46 7.92 -28.29
C ARG A 165 -5.31 7.70 -27.30
N ASN A 166 -4.34 8.61 -27.23
CA ASN A 166 -3.12 8.50 -26.43
C ASN A 166 -2.21 7.33 -26.84
N ASN A 167 -2.14 7.00 -28.13
CA ASN A 167 -1.14 6.05 -28.62
C ASN A 167 0.09 6.81 -29.18
N PRO A 168 1.31 6.38 -28.81
CA PRO A 168 2.54 6.97 -29.33
C PRO A 168 2.89 6.42 -30.72
N TYR A 169 3.44 7.27 -31.58
CA TYR A 169 3.96 6.92 -32.91
C TYR A 169 5.37 7.45 -33.12
N GLY A 170 6.19 6.68 -33.83
CA GLY A 170 7.58 7.05 -34.08
C GLY A 170 8.39 7.10 -32.78
N ILE A 171 8.35 6.02 -31.99
CA ILE A 171 9.11 5.89 -30.75
C ILE A 171 10.60 5.80 -31.09
N ARG A 172 11.39 6.75 -30.60
CA ARG A 172 12.85 6.86 -30.81
C ARG A 172 13.43 7.90 -29.85
N ASP A 173 14.75 7.91 -29.72
CA ASP A 173 15.53 8.83 -28.88
C ASP A 173 16.39 9.83 -29.69
N ALA A 174 16.36 9.73 -31.02
CA ALA A 174 16.97 10.68 -31.94
C ALA A 174 15.93 11.28 -32.87
N PHE A 175 15.98 12.60 -33.02
CA PHE A 175 15.09 13.42 -33.82
C PHE A 175 15.92 14.36 -34.70
N THR A 176 15.30 14.99 -35.69
CA THR A 176 15.97 15.96 -36.56
C THR A 176 15.22 17.28 -36.61
N ALA A 177 15.88 18.32 -37.10
CA ALA A 177 15.26 19.61 -37.43
C ALA A 177 13.99 19.50 -38.31
N SER A 178 13.87 18.44 -39.14
CA SER A 178 12.68 18.24 -40.00
C SER A 178 11.45 17.72 -39.24
N ASP A 179 11.64 17.19 -38.02
CA ASP A 179 10.55 16.66 -37.21
C ASP A 179 9.63 17.78 -36.74
N ALA A 180 8.32 17.56 -36.82
CA ALA A 180 7.35 18.56 -36.38
C ALA A 180 7.40 18.74 -34.85
N THR A 181 7.50 17.64 -34.11
CA THR A 181 7.39 17.63 -32.65
C THR A 181 8.23 16.51 -32.02
N VAL A 182 8.62 16.71 -30.77
CA VAL A 182 9.12 15.65 -29.87
C VAL A 182 8.18 15.57 -28.68
N ALA A 183 7.74 14.36 -28.34
CA ALA A 183 6.83 14.10 -27.23
C ALA A 183 7.46 13.14 -26.22
N ILE A 184 7.41 13.47 -24.92
CA ILE A 184 7.65 12.48 -23.85
C ILE A 184 6.32 11.79 -23.54
N PHE A 185 6.28 10.45 -23.66
CA PHE A 185 5.14 9.62 -23.30
C PHE A 185 5.43 8.91 -21.99
N ILE A 186 4.47 8.90 -21.06
CA ILE A 186 4.64 8.31 -19.73
C ILE A 186 3.39 7.53 -19.33
N LYS A 187 3.59 6.27 -18.97
CA LYS A 187 2.57 5.40 -18.37
C LYS A 187 2.81 5.31 -16.87
N TRP A 188 1.77 5.60 -16.10
CA TRP A 188 1.79 5.66 -14.65
C TRP A 188 1.01 4.52 -14.03
N ARG A 189 1.47 4.07 -12.86
CA ARG A 189 0.74 3.15 -11.99
C ARG A 189 0.40 3.82 -10.67
N ASN A 190 -0.80 3.53 -10.17
CA ASN A 190 -1.31 3.99 -8.87
C ASN A 190 -1.26 5.51 -8.67
N LEU A 191 -1.49 6.26 -9.75
CA LEU A 191 -1.48 7.70 -9.72
C LEU A 191 -2.65 8.24 -8.88
N ARG A 192 -2.34 9.08 -7.90
CA ARG A 192 -3.34 9.63 -6.97
C ARG A 192 -4.10 10.79 -7.60
N GLY A 193 -5.38 10.86 -7.27
CA GLY A 193 -6.20 12.02 -7.56
C GLY A 193 -5.68 13.26 -6.82
N ASN A 194 -5.60 14.40 -7.52
CA ASN A 194 -4.96 15.66 -7.11
C ASN A 194 -3.44 15.73 -7.20
N SER A 195 -2.76 14.69 -7.70
CA SER A 195 -1.32 14.83 -7.96
C SER A 195 -1.06 15.88 -9.05
N VAL A 196 0.02 16.61 -8.88
CA VAL A 196 0.48 17.67 -9.77
C VAL A 196 1.69 17.15 -10.54
N LEU A 197 1.57 17.08 -11.86
CA LEU A 197 2.70 16.85 -12.75
C LEU A 197 3.28 18.16 -13.23
N ARG A 198 4.60 18.21 -13.31
CA ARG A 198 5.34 19.31 -13.92
C ARG A 198 6.42 18.75 -14.83
N TYR A 199 6.59 19.36 -15.99
CA TYR A 199 7.57 18.98 -17.00
C TYR A 199 8.49 20.17 -17.23
N GLU A 200 9.77 19.90 -17.32
CA GLU A 200 10.79 20.88 -17.71
C GLU A 200 11.61 20.28 -18.85
N TRP A 201 11.84 21.09 -19.89
CA TRP A 201 12.68 20.75 -21.04
C TRP A 201 13.87 21.69 -21.05
N PHE A 202 15.06 21.11 -21.13
CA PHE A 202 16.33 21.82 -21.16
C PHE A 202 16.98 21.63 -22.52
N ASN A 203 17.45 22.72 -23.09
CA ASN A 203 18.22 22.71 -24.34
C ASN A 203 19.62 22.10 -24.12
N PRO A 204 20.43 21.91 -25.18
CA PRO A 204 21.77 21.33 -25.09
C PRO A 204 22.76 22.15 -24.24
N ASP A 205 22.53 23.45 -24.09
CA ASP A 205 23.33 24.33 -23.24
C ASP A 205 22.94 24.24 -21.75
N GLY A 206 21.88 23.48 -21.43
CA GLY A 206 21.39 23.28 -20.07
C GLY A 206 20.41 24.36 -19.58
N GLU A 207 19.96 25.24 -20.46
CA GLU A 207 18.99 26.28 -20.16
C GLU A 207 17.56 25.75 -20.28
N LEU A 208 16.65 26.24 -19.42
CA LEU A 208 15.23 25.88 -19.46
C LEU A 208 14.58 26.48 -20.71
N ASP A 209 14.12 25.63 -21.62
CA ASP A 209 13.48 26.02 -22.87
C ASP A 209 11.94 26.04 -22.75
N ALA A 210 11.36 25.03 -22.09
CA ALA A 210 9.91 24.94 -21.93
C ALA A 210 9.53 24.27 -20.61
N GLU A 211 8.43 24.71 -20.02
CA GLU A 211 7.82 24.05 -18.88
C GLU A 211 6.31 23.89 -19.03
N GLY A 212 5.76 22.92 -18.32
CA GLY A 212 4.32 22.63 -18.31
C GLY A 212 3.87 22.08 -16.98
N LYS A 213 2.61 22.35 -16.61
CA LYS A 213 2.01 21.87 -15.37
C LYS A 213 0.63 21.29 -15.63
N TYR A 214 0.35 20.12 -15.08
CA TYR A 214 -0.93 19.44 -15.19
C TYR A 214 -1.37 18.87 -13.84
N THR A 215 -2.56 19.21 -13.39
CA THR A 215 -3.15 18.67 -12.16
C THR A 215 -4.16 17.59 -12.50
N PHE A 216 -4.00 16.39 -11.96
CA PHE A 216 -5.01 15.35 -12.12
C PHE A 216 -6.27 15.68 -11.31
N GLY A 217 -7.38 15.93 -12.01
CA GLY A 217 -8.67 16.14 -11.37
C GLY A 217 -9.25 14.87 -10.73
N GLY A 218 -9.90 15.05 -9.58
CA GLY A 218 -10.69 14.04 -8.87
C GLY A 218 -9.98 13.42 -7.67
N LYS A 219 -10.74 12.85 -6.72
CA LYS A 219 -10.19 12.20 -5.51
C LYS A 219 -9.84 10.72 -5.69
N ARG A 220 -10.02 10.16 -6.89
CA ARG A 220 -9.88 8.72 -7.13
C ARG A 220 -8.46 8.34 -7.54
N LEU A 221 -7.98 7.21 -7.00
CA LEU A 221 -6.78 6.54 -7.47
C LEU A 221 -7.00 6.04 -8.90
N ARG A 222 -6.09 6.37 -9.81
CA ARG A 222 -6.03 5.81 -11.16
C ARG A 222 -5.03 4.66 -11.15
N LYS A 223 -5.54 3.43 -11.31
CA LYS A 223 -4.68 2.22 -11.38
C LYS A 223 -3.65 2.35 -12.50
N GLU A 224 -4.09 2.88 -13.62
CA GLU A 224 -3.29 3.20 -14.80
C GLU A 224 -3.67 4.61 -15.27
N ALA A 225 -2.66 5.36 -15.70
CA ALA A 225 -2.87 6.63 -16.38
C ALA A 225 -1.77 6.84 -17.41
N VAL A 226 -2.10 7.54 -18.49
CA VAL A 226 -1.13 7.96 -19.50
C VAL A 226 -1.07 9.48 -19.50
N THR A 227 0.12 10.03 -19.56
CA THR A 227 0.34 11.45 -19.87
C THR A 227 1.42 11.60 -20.91
N TRP A 228 1.36 12.73 -21.59
CA TRP A 228 2.38 13.11 -22.54
C TRP A 228 2.49 14.63 -22.58
N TRP A 229 3.66 15.11 -22.97
CA TRP A 229 3.91 16.52 -23.25
C TRP A 229 4.76 16.62 -24.51
N MET A 230 4.50 17.63 -25.35
CA MET A 230 5.19 17.78 -26.63
C MET A 230 5.77 19.18 -26.76
N ILE A 231 6.91 19.27 -27.42
CA ILE A 231 7.50 20.53 -27.87
C ILE A 231 7.57 20.55 -29.41
N PRO A 232 7.20 21.66 -30.06
CA PRO A 232 7.40 21.84 -31.49
C PRO A 232 8.89 22.05 -31.80
N ILE A 233 9.39 21.42 -32.86
CA ILE A 233 10.77 21.58 -33.34
C ILE A 233 10.77 22.42 -34.61
N LYS A 234 10.13 21.94 -35.68
CA LYS A 234 10.12 22.62 -36.98
C LYS A 234 9.49 24.01 -36.91
N GLY A 235 10.22 25.01 -37.42
CA GLY A 235 9.77 26.40 -37.45
C GLY A 235 9.90 27.13 -36.11
N GLU A 236 10.54 26.51 -35.13
CA GLU A 236 10.83 27.09 -33.82
C GLU A 236 12.34 27.33 -33.67
N PRO A 237 12.78 28.22 -32.75
CA PRO A 237 14.21 28.40 -32.47
C PRO A 237 14.95 27.10 -32.09
N ARG A 238 14.21 26.08 -31.62
CA ARG A 238 14.74 24.75 -31.30
C ARG A 238 15.33 24.02 -32.50
N GLU A 239 14.88 24.34 -33.71
CA GLU A 239 15.38 23.74 -34.97
C GLU A 239 16.90 23.96 -35.14
N GLU A 240 17.42 25.08 -34.62
CA GLU A 240 18.84 25.44 -34.68
C GLU A 240 19.64 24.98 -33.45
N SER A 241 18.98 24.45 -32.43
CA SER A 241 19.58 24.08 -31.15
C SER A 241 19.78 22.56 -31.07
N THR A 242 20.68 22.06 -31.92
CA THR A 242 20.98 20.63 -32.02
C THR A 242 21.93 20.15 -30.92
N GLY A 243 21.84 18.87 -30.59
CA GLY A 243 22.56 18.28 -29.45
C GLY A 243 21.65 17.47 -28.53
N VAL A 244 22.11 17.25 -27.30
CA VAL A 244 21.40 16.43 -26.30
C VAL A 244 20.45 17.31 -25.50
N TRP A 245 19.16 17.07 -25.67
CA TRP A 245 18.11 17.70 -24.92
C TRP A 245 17.76 16.84 -23.70
N LYS A 246 17.36 17.49 -22.61
CA LYS A 246 16.98 16.82 -21.37
C LYS A 246 15.56 17.19 -20.96
N THR A 247 14.81 16.21 -20.47
CA THR A 247 13.49 16.40 -19.87
C THR A 247 13.48 15.90 -18.45
N ILE A 248 13.01 16.73 -17.51
CA ILE A 248 12.77 16.34 -16.12
C ILE A 248 11.27 16.39 -15.85
N VAL A 249 10.75 15.33 -15.23
CA VAL A 249 9.34 15.22 -14.84
C VAL A 249 9.25 15.14 -13.33
N TYR A 250 8.41 16.00 -12.78
CA TYR A 250 8.13 16.09 -11.35
C TYR A 250 6.71 15.61 -11.09
N LEU A 251 6.56 14.89 -9.98
CA LEU A 251 5.27 14.54 -9.40
C LEU A 251 5.23 15.12 -7.98
N ASP A 252 4.27 16.00 -7.71
CA ASP A 252 4.11 16.65 -6.41
C ASP A 252 5.43 17.31 -5.94
N ASP A 253 6.03 18.10 -6.84
CA ASP A 253 7.30 18.83 -6.68
C ASP A 253 8.56 17.97 -6.48
N SER A 254 8.45 16.64 -6.56
CA SER A 254 9.59 15.72 -6.50
C SER A 254 9.95 15.20 -7.89
N PRO A 255 11.24 15.21 -8.32
CA PRO A 255 11.65 14.63 -9.59
C PRO A 255 11.44 13.11 -9.56
N VAL A 256 10.78 12.58 -10.59
CA VAL A 256 10.44 11.15 -10.72
C VAL A 256 10.95 10.52 -12.01
N LEU A 257 11.31 11.33 -13.00
CA LEU A 257 11.90 10.88 -14.26
C LEU A 257 12.84 11.95 -14.81
N GLU A 258 13.99 11.53 -15.29
CA GLU A 258 14.93 12.32 -16.09
C GLU A 258 15.26 11.50 -17.33
N LYS A 259 15.16 12.11 -18.52
CA LYS A 259 15.38 11.42 -19.80
C LYS A 259 15.95 12.37 -20.83
N GLU A 260 16.73 11.84 -21.76
CA GLU A 260 17.41 12.62 -22.79
C GLU A 260 17.04 12.13 -24.19
N PHE A 261 17.03 13.05 -25.15
CA PHE A 261 16.95 12.74 -26.58
C PHE A 261 17.98 13.58 -27.35
N THR A 262 18.39 13.12 -28.53
CA THR A 262 19.29 13.86 -29.41
C THR A 262 18.50 14.53 -30.52
N LEU A 263 18.70 15.83 -30.73
CA LEU A 263 18.26 16.55 -31.91
C LEU A 263 19.44 16.70 -32.88
N LEU A 264 19.27 16.27 -34.12
CA LEU A 264 20.29 16.25 -35.17
C LEU A 264 19.97 17.29 -36.26
N ASP A 265 21.00 17.81 -36.92
CA ASP A 265 20.83 18.82 -37.98
C ASP A 265 20.10 18.26 -39.20
N THR A 266 20.36 16.99 -39.56
CA THR A 266 19.83 16.39 -40.81
C THR A 266 19.49 14.90 -40.68
N GLU A 267 18.59 14.42 -41.54
CA GLU A 267 18.17 13.00 -41.61
C GLU A 267 19.31 12.03 -41.92
N ASN A 268 20.34 12.47 -42.63
CA ASN A 268 21.49 11.62 -42.98
C ASN A 268 22.24 11.11 -41.73
N GLU A 269 22.17 11.83 -40.61
CA GLU A 269 22.81 11.46 -39.35
C GLU A 269 22.04 10.37 -38.60
N LEU A 270 20.73 10.28 -38.82
CA LEU A 270 19.87 9.27 -38.19
C LEU A 270 20.17 7.87 -38.71
N SER A 271 20.61 7.74 -39.97
CA SER A 271 20.95 6.46 -40.61
C SER A 271 22.27 5.83 -40.15
N LYS A 272 23.08 6.57 -39.38
CA LYS A 272 24.42 6.14 -38.91
C LYS A 272 24.41 5.60 -37.48
N LYS A 273 23.31 5.74 -36.75
CA LYS A 273 23.09 5.19 -35.41
C LYS A 273 22.21 3.95 -35.50
#